data_AF-A0A497K0M0-F1
#
_entry.id   AF-A0A497K0M0-F1
#
_cell.length_a   1.000
_cell.length_b   1.000
_cell.length_c   1.000
_cell.angle_alpha   90.00
_cell.angle_beta   90.00
_cell.angle_gamma   90.00
#
_symmetry.space_group_name_H-M   'P 1'
#
loop_
_entity.id
_entity.type
_entity.pdbx_description
1 polymer ?
#
loop_
_entity_poly.entity_id
_entity_poly.type
_entity_poly.pdbx_seq_one_letter_code
_entity_poly.pdbx_strand_id
1 'polypeptide(L)' 'MRIIVSMGRGGTGKTSFVALMTKYLIQGGGTPILLIDADPDQSLGDFLGVD' A
#
# COMPACT_ATOMS: atom_id res chain seq x y z
N MET A 1 -2.76 -18.38 -1.96
CA MET A 1 -2.89 -17.03 -1.37
C MET A 1 -1.56 -16.31 -1.53
N ARG A 2 -1.50 -15.14 -2.18
CA ARG A 2 -0.27 -14.33 -2.28
C ARG A 2 -0.39 -13.16 -1.33
N ILE A 3 0.59 -12.98 -0.44
CA ILE A 3 0.63 -11.90 0.55
C ILE A 3 1.95 -11.15 0.34
N ILE A 4 1.89 -9.82 0.29
CA ILE A 4 3.06 -8.95 0.24
C ILE A 4 3.06 -8.11 1.53
N VAL A 5 4.17 -8.14 2.25
CA VAL A 5 4.34 -7.34 3.47
C VAL A 5 5.51 -6.38 3.25
N SER A 6 5.26 -5.07 3.43
CA SER A 6 6.28 -4.03 3.33
C SER A 6 6.73 -3.63 4.75
N MET A 7 8.00 -3.90 5.09
CA MET A 7 8.57 -3.64 6.41
C MET A 7 9.86 -2.80 6.33
N GLY A 8 10.22 -2.13 7.42
CA GLY A 8 11.38 -1.25 7.50
C GLY A 8 11.19 -0.13 8.53
N ARG A 9 12.28 0.58 8.86
CA ARG A 9 12.26 1.70 9.82
C ARG A 9 11.30 2.82 9.38
N GLY A 10 10.88 3.69 10.31
CA GLY A 10 10.14 4.90 9.98
C GLY A 10 10.87 5.76 8.95
N GLY A 11 10.15 6.34 7.99
CA GLY A 11 10.71 7.23 6.97
C GLY A 11 11.41 6.55 5.78
N THR A 12 11.38 5.22 5.64
CA THR A 12 12.04 4.50 4.52
C THR A 12 11.19 4.37 3.26
N GLY A 13 10.04 5.06 3.16
CA GLY A 13 9.19 5.07 1.96
C GLY A 13 8.24 3.87 1.80
N LYS A 14 7.92 3.14 2.87
CA LYS A 14 7.06 1.93 2.84
C LYS A 14 5.65 2.22 2.29
N THR A 15 4.99 3.25 2.82
CA THR A 15 3.65 3.66 2.40
C THR A 15 3.63 4.07 0.93
N SER A 16 4.64 4.85 0.50
CA SER A 16 4.81 5.24 -0.90
C SER A 16 4.99 4.04 -1.83
N PHE A 17 5.78 3.05 -1.42
CA PHE A 17 5.94 1.81 -2.17
C PHE A 17 4.61 1.05 -2.30
N VAL A 18 3.85 0.89 -1.20
CA VAL A 18 2.56 0.20 -1.22
C VAL A 18 1.56 0.92 -2.12
N ALA A 19 1.49 2.25 -2.07
CA ALA A 19 0.60 3.04 -2.92
C ALA A 19 0.93 2.90 -4.42
N LEU A 20 2.20 3.01 -4.81
CA LEU A 20 2.63 2.86 -6.20
C LEU A 20 2.47 1.43 -6.71
N MET A 21 2.79 0.44 -5.88
CA MET A 21 2.59 -0.98 -6.19
C MET A 21 1.11 -1.29 -6.43
N THR A 22 0.23 -0.76 -5.58
CA THR A 22 -1.23 -0.89 -5.76
C THR A 22 -1.68 -0.32 -7.09
N LYS A 23 -1.26 0.91 -7.43
CA LYS A 23 -1.59 1.55 -8.71
C LYS A 23 -1.14 0.69 -9.89
N TYR A 24 0.08 0.17 -9.85
CA TYR A 24 0.61 -0.71 -10.89
C TYR A 24 -0.19 -2.00 -11.05
N LEU A 25 -0.54 -2.67 -9.94
CA LEU A 25 -1.32 -3.91 -9.99
C LEU A 25 -2.73 -3.69 -10.54
N ILE A 26 -3.40 -2.61 -10.12
CA ILE A 26 -4.74 -2.27 -10.64
C ILE A 26 -4.68 -2.02 -12.15
N GLN A 27 -3.67 -1.28 -12.63
CA GLN A 27 -3.48 -1.04 -14.07
C GLN A 27 -3.23 -2.33 -14.87
N GLY A 28 -2.63 -3.34 -14.24
CA GLY A 28 -2.44 -4.68 -14.83
C GLY A 28 -3.65 -5.61 -14.70
N GLY A 29 -4.79 -5.15 -14.19
CA GLY A 29 -5.99 -5.97 -13.96
C GLY A 29 -5.93 -6.86 -12.71
N GLY A 30 -4.95 -6.66 -11.83
CA GLY A 30 -4.70 -7.44 -10.61
C GLY A 30 -5.66 -7.14 -9.46
N THR A 31 -6.97 -7.07 -9.74
CA THR A 31 -8.02 -6.83 -8.74
C THR A 31 -8.80 -8.12 -8.46
N PRO A 32 -9.42 -8.29 -7.27
CA PRO A 32 -9.45 -7.36 -6.12
C PRO A 32 -8.17 -7.39 -5.27
N ILE A 33 -7.83 -6.25 -4.65
CA ILE A 33 -6.69 -6.09 -3.72
C ILE A 33 -7.23 -5.68 -2.35
N LEU A 34 -6.78 -6.37 -1.30
CA LEU A 34 -6.98 -5.96 0.08
C LEU A 34 -5.69 -5.30 0.58
N LEU A 35 -5.78 -4.03 0.95
CA LEU A 35 -4.70 -3.30 1.60
C LEU A 35 -4.99 -3.17 3.09
N ILE A 36 -3.96 -3.36 3.91
CA ILE A 36 -4.03 -3.26 5.36
C ILE A 36 -2.91 -2.32 5.79
N ASP A 37 -3.27 -1.22 6.44
CA ASP A 37 -2.30 -0.37 7.13
C ASP A 37 -2.11 -0.90 8.55
N ALA A 38 -0.86 -1.17 8.92
CA ALA A 38 -0.49 -1.61 10.26
C ALA A 38 0.20 -0.48 11.05
N ASP A 39 0.42 0.68 10.43
CA ASP A 39 1.00 1.85 11.05
C ASP A 39 -0.10 2.64 11.80
N PRO A 40 0.12 3.04 13.08
CA PRO A 40 -0.84 3.85 13.82
C PRO A 40 -1.12 5.21 13.17
N ASP A 41 -0.22 5.74 12.34
CA ASP A 41 -0.40 7.04 11.67
C ASP A 41 -1.43 6.99 10.52
N GLN A 42 -1.90 5.80 10.11
CA GLN A 42 -2.97 5.58 9.12
C GLN A 42 -2.82 6.32 7.77
N SER A 43 -1.60 6.72 7.42
CA SER A 43 -1.30 7.54 6.22
C SER A 43 -1.58 6.86 4.87
N LEU A 44 -1.89 5.56 4.83
CA LEU A 44 -2.05 4.85 3.56
C LEU A 44 -3.23 5.36 2.72
N GLY A 45 -4.37 5.70 3.34
CA GLY A 45 -5.57 6.14 2.62
C GLY A 45 -5.37 7.50 1.92
N ASP A 46 -4.73 8.45 2.60
CA ASP A 46 -4.27 9.72 2.02
C ASP A 46 -3.38 9.51 0.78
N PHE A 47 -2.42 8.59 0.84
CA PHE A 47 -1.51 8.29 -0.27
C PHE A 47 -2.22 7.61 -1.45
N LEU A 48 -3.31 6.91 -1.20
CA LEU A 48 -4.17 6.31 -2.21
C LEU A 48 -5.21 7.30 -2.75
N GLY A 49 -5.46 8.42 -2.07
CA GLY A 49 -6.49 9.41 -2.40
C GLY A 49 -7.91 8.88 -2.18
N VAL A 50 -8.11 8.07 -1.13
CA VAL A 50 -9.41 7.44 -0.81
C VAL A 50 -10.03 7.93 0.50
N ASP A 51 -9.30 8.74 1.27
CA ASP A 51 -9.79 9.44 2.47
C ASP A 51 -10.24 10.88 2.15
#